data_AF-A0AA37NG58-F1
#
_entry.id   AF-A0AA37NG58-F1
#
_cell.length_a   1.000
_cell.length_b   1.000
_cell.length_c   1.000
_cell.angle_alpha   90.00
_cell.angle_beta   90.00
_cell.angle_gamma   90.00
#
_symmetry.space_group_name_H-M   'P 1'
#
loop_
_entity.id
_entity.type
_entity.pdbx_description
1 polymer ?
#
loop_
_entity_poly.entity_id
_entity_poly.type
_entity_poly.pdbx_seq_one_letter_code
_entity_poly.pdbx_strand_id
1 'polypeptide(L)'
;MSDIANEQEQIFITAMRNDDFNPILELKMKGYQPSKNVLKSLQPDVSSTTFIAAAKIFQMEGVLKSIQDIKPAQSPITGGNKRIIELGN
;
A
#
# COMPACT_ATOMS: atom_id res chain seq x y z
N MET A 1 -13.23 -16.93 22.91
CA MET A 1 -12.92 -16.80 21.47
C MET A 1 -12.11 -15.51 21.36
N SER A 2 -10.92 -15.58 20.79
CA SER A 2 -9.78 -14.71 21.12
C SER A 2 -9.98 -13.21 20.89
N ASP A 3 -10.08 -12.43 21.97
CA ASP A 3 -10.14 -10.96 21.98
C ASP A 3 -8.93 -10.29 21.30
N ILE A 4 -7.78 -10.97 21.25
CA ILE A 4 -6.51 -10.46 20.70
C ILE A 4 -6.61 -10.19 19.19
N ALA A 5 -7.31 -11.04 18.44
CA ALA A 5 -7.47 -10.84 16.99
C ALA A 5 -8.33 -9.60 16.69
N ASN A 6 -9.34 -9.36 17.51
CA ASN A 6 -10.18 -8.17 17.42
C ASN A 6 -9.37 -6.90 17.81
N GLU A 7 -8.54 -6.97 18.85
CA GLU A 7 -7.70 -5.85 19.28
C GLU A 7 -6.69 -5.44 18.21
N GLN A 8 -5.96 -6.39 17.61
CA GLN A 8 -5.00 -6.11 16.53
C GLN A 8 -5.68 -5.48 15.31
N GLU A 9 -6.89 -5.93 14.97
CA GLU A 9 -7.66 -5.37 13.86
C GLU A 9 -8.13 -3.94 14.15
N GLN A 10 -8.55 -3.63 15.39
CA GLN A 10 -8.89 -2.26 15.79
C GLN A 10 -7.67 -1.34 15.80
N ILE A 11 -6.51 -1.81 16.26
CA ILE A 11 -5.25 -1.06 16.20
C ILE A 11 -4.91 -0.77 14.73
N PHE A 12 -5.03 -1.77 13.85
CA PHE A 12 -4.80 -1.59 12.42
C PHE A 12 -5.72 -0.53 11.81
N ILE A 13 -7.03 -0.63 12.03
CA ILE A 13 -8.04 0.30 11.51
C ILE A 13 -7.76 1.73 12.00
N THR A 14 -7.44 1.87 13.28
CA THR A 14 -7.14 3.17 13.89
C THR A 14 -5.87 3.77 13.30
N ALA A 15 -4.80 2.99 13.20
CA ALA A 15 -3.53 3.45 12.65
C ALA A 15 -3.66 3.86 11.17
N MET A 16 -4.40 3.08 10.38
CA MET A 16 -4.70 3.39 8.99
C MET A 16 -5.46 4.72 8.82
N ARG A 17 -6.44 5.01 9.69
CA ARG A 17 -7.22 6.26 9.65
C ARG A 17 -6.45 7.49 10.11
N ASN A 18 -5.43 7.30 10.93
CA ASN A 18 -4.59 8.37 11.46
C ASN A 18 -3.25 8.53 10.70
N ASP A 19 -3.07 7.81 9.60
CA ASP A 19 -1.80 7.76 8.85
C ASP A 19 -0.59 7.39 9.75
N ASP A 20 -0.81 6.59 10.80
CA ASP A 20 0.23 6.17 11.74
C ASP A 20 0.88 4.85 11.29
N PHE A 21 2.08 4.95 10.74
CA PHE A 21 2.80 3.80 10.20
C PHE A 21 3.45 2.90 11.26
N ASN A 22 3.70 3.42 12.47
CA ASN A 22 4.42 2.67 13.48
C ASN A 22 3.60 1.44 13.96
N PRO A 23 2.33 1.58 14.37
CA PRO A 23 1.51 0.43 14.75
C PRO A 23 1.28 -0.54 13.58
N ILE A 24 1.16 -0.03 12.35
CA ILE A 24 1.00 -0.86 11.14
C ILE A 24 2.20 -1.78 10.97
N LEU A 25 3.42 -1.25 11.14
CA LEU A 25 4.65 -2.03 11.05
C LEU A 25 4.81 -3.00 12.23
N GLU A 26 4.53 -2.56 13.46
CA GLU A 26 4.59 -3.42 14.65
C GLU A 26 3.64 -4.61 14.54
N LEU A 27 2.42 -4.38 14.05
CA LEU A 27 1.46 -5.45 13.78
C LEU A 27 2.02 -6.47 12.80
N LYS A 28 2.66 -6.01 11.70
CA LYS A 28 3.31 -6.91 10.75
C LYS A 28 4.39 -7.76 11.42
N MET A 29 5.22 -7.16 12.28
CA MET A 29 6.27 -7.86 13.03
C MET A 29 5.69 -8.88 14.02
N LYS A 30 4.51 -8.60 14.60
CA LYS A 30 3.77 -9.50 15.48
C LYS A 30 3.06 -10.64 14.73
N GLY A 31 3.15 -10.70 13.40
CA GLY A 31 2.53 -11.73 12.57
C GLY A 31 1.06 -11.47 12.22
N TYR A 32 0.54 -10.27 12.53
CA TYR A 32 -0.79 -9.87 12.09
C TYR A 32 -0.82 -9.76 10.56
N GLN A 33 -1.95 -10.15 9.97
CA GLN A 33 -2.22 -10.01 8.55
C GLN A 33 -3.69 -9.59 8.38
N PRO A 34 -3.97 -8.36 7.90
CA PRO A 34 -5.34 -7.93 7.68
C PRO A 34 -5.96 -8.73 6.52
N SER A 35 -7.28 -8.93 6.58
CA SER A 35 -8.00 -9.49 5.44
C SER A 35 -8.08 -8.48 4.28
N LYS A 36 -8.23 -8.99 3.05
CA LYS A 36 -8.44 -8.12 1.87
C LYS A 36 -9.69 -7.25 2.02
N ASN A 37 -10.71 -7.75 2.72
CA ASN A 37 -11.97 -7.03 2.93
C ASN A 37 -11.77 -5.83 3.86
N VAL A 38 -11.04 -6.01 4.96
CA VAL A 38 -10.70 -4.94 5.90
C VAL A 38 -9.87 -3.85 5.21
N LEU A 39 -8.84 -4.25 4.44
CA LEU A 39 -8.03 -3.27 3.72
C LEU A 39 -8.88 -2.49 2.70
N LYS A 40 -9.71 -3.17 1.92
CA LYS A 40 -10.60 -2.53 0.92
C LYS A 40 -11.66 -1.63 1.55
N SER A 41 -12.24 -2.01 2.69
CA SER A 41 -13.25 -1.18 3.37
C SER A 41 -12.68 0.12 3.92
N LEU A 42 -11.37 0.15 4.20
CA LEU A 42 -10.69 1.36 4.67
C LEU A 42 -10.32 2.33 3.55
N GLN A 43 -10.25 1.88 2.29
CA GLN A 43 -9.87 2.72 1.15
C GLN A 43 -10.60 4.10 1.07
N PRO A 44 -11.93 4.22 1.29
CA PRO A 44 -12.59 5.54 1.26
C PRO A 44 -12.26 6.43 2.46
N ASP A 45 -11.82 5.87 3.58
CA ASP A 45 -11.62 6.55 4.87
C ASP A 45 -10.16 6.90 5.15
N VAL A 46 -9.22 6.52 4.28
CA VAL A 46 -7.77 6.63 4.52
C VAL A 46 -7.05 7.27 3.34
N SER A 47 -5.88 7.87 3.59
CA SER A 47 -5.10 8.46 2.51
C SER A 47 -4.60 7.39 1.52
N SER A 48 -4.47 7.75 0.24
CA SER A 48 -3.91 6.85 -0.78
C SER A 48 -2.49 6.41 -0.43
N THR A 49 -1.70 7.31 0.17
CA THR A 49 -0.34 7.00 0.65
C THR A 49 -0.36 5.90 1.70
N THR A 50 -1.21 6.02 2.73
CA THR A 50 -1.31 5.02 3.80
C THR A 50 -1.86 3.70 3.30
N PHE A 51 -2.84 3.74 2.41
CA PHE A 51 -3.36 2.55 1.74
C PHE A 51 -2.27 1.81 0.94
N ILE A 52 -1.50 2.52 0.11
CA ILE A 52 -0.40 1.94 -0.68
C ILE A 52 0.69 1.38 0.23
N ALA A 53 1.08 2.13 1.26
CA ALA A 53 2.10 1.70 2.21
C ALA A 53 1.68 0.44 2.96
N ALA A 54 0.46 0.39 3.49
CA ALA A 54 -0.06 -0.81 4.16
C ALA A 54 -0.12 -2.00 3.20
N ALA A 55 -0.60 -1.81 1.97
CA ALA A 55 -0.60 -2.87 0.97
C ALA A 55 0.82 -3.38 0.68
N LYS A 56 1.84 -2.52 0.68
CA LYS A 56 3.24 -2.93 0.53
C LYS A 56 3.77 -3.66 1.77
N ILE A 57 3.55 -3.15 2.98
CA ILE A 57 3.97 -3.76 4.25
C ILE A 57 3.43 -5.19 4.40
N PHE A 58 2.16 -5.40 4.03
CA PHE A 58 1.52 -6.71 4.11
C PHE A 58 1.68 -7.56 2.83
N GLN A 59 2.44 -7.08 1.84
CA GLN A 59 2.68 -7.75 0.55
C GLN A 59 1.37 -8.06 -0.21
N MET A 60 0.39 -7.17 -0.09
CA MET A 60 -0.94 -7.23 -0.70
C MET A 60 -1.04 -6.36 -1.98
N GLU A 61 0.03 -6.28 -2.76
CA GLU A 61 0.09 -5.44 -3.98
C GLU A 61 -0.95 -5.85 -5.04
N GLY A 62 -1.46 -7.09 -4.98
CA GLY A 62 -2.60 -7.53 -5.80
C GLY A 62 -3.89 -6.72 -5.54
N VAL A 63 -4.05 -6.12 -4.35
CA VAL A 63 -5.16 -5.22 -4.04
C VAL A 63 -4.98 -3.88 -4.78
N LEU A 64 -3.74 -3.40 -4.92
CA LEU A 64 -3.43 -2.18 -5.67
C LEU A 64 -3.74 -2.34 -7.16
N LYS A 65 -3.42 -3.50 -7.75
CA LYS A 65 -3.71 -3.78 -9.17
C LYS A 65 -5.20 -3.80 -9.50
N SER A 66 -6.05 -4.10 -8.51
CA SER A 66 -7.50 -4.04 -8.66
C SER A 66 -8.03 -2.60 -8.66
N ILE A 67 -7.25 -1.64 -8.15
CA ILE A 67 -7.63 -0.24 -8.08
C ILE A 67 -6.85 0.49 -9.17
N GLN A 68 -7.34 0.38 -10.40
CA GLN A 68 -6.69 0.94 -11.60
C GLN A 68 -6.72 2.48 -11.66
N ASP A 69 -7.30 3.16 -10.65
CA ASP A 69 -7.51 4.61 -10.66
C ASP A 69 -6.63 5.38 -9.67
N ILE A 70 -5.80 4.72 -8.85
CA ILE A 70 -4.82 5.44 -8.02
C ILE A 70 -3.60 5.76 -8.89
N LYS A 71 -3.68 6.80 -9.73
CA LYS A 71 -2.51 7.30 -10.46
C LYS A 71 -1.48 7.73 -9.42
N PRO A 72 -0.31 7.05 -9.31
CA PRO A 72 0.78 7.62 -8.55
C PRO A 72 1.15 8.94 -9.26
N ALA A 73 1.16 10.05 -8.54
CA ALA A 73 1.52 11.37 -9.08
C ALA A 73 3.02 11.50 -9.36
N GLN A 74 3.67 10.44 -9.82
CA GLN A 74 5.04 10.47 -10.27
C GLN A 74 5.03 10.26 -11.79
N SER A 75 5.08 11.37 -12.52
CA SER A 75 5.36 11.36 -13.95
C SER A 75 6.58 10.47 -14.20
N PRO A 76 6.56 9.61 -15.24
CA PRO A 76 7.77 8.93 -15.66
C PRO A 76 8.82 10.01 -15.95
N ILE A 77 9.92 10.00 -15.22
CA ILE A 77 11.12 10.69 -15.67
C ILE A 77 11.50 9.96 -16.95
N THR A 78 11.13 10.52 -18.10
CA THR A 78 11.47 9.99 -19.42
C THR A 78 12.98 9.84 -19.46
N GLY A 79 13.45 8.60 -19.30
CA GLY A 79 14.82 8.20 -19.58
C GLY A 79 15.10 8.41 -21.05
N GLY A 80 15.52 9.63 -21.39
CA GLY A 80 15.93 10.03 -22.73
C GLY A 80 17.30 9.49 -23.09
N ASN A 81 17.46 8.16 -23.14
CA ASN A 81 18.63 7.55 -23.78
C ASN A 81 18.25 7.12 -25.21
N LYS A 82 18.31 8.06 -26.15
CA LYS A 82 18.40 7.76 -27.58
C LYS A 82 19.59 8.47 -28.20
N ARG A 83 20.72 7.76 -28.29
CA ARG A 83 21.74 8.01 -29.33
C ARG A 83 22.24 6.67 -29.87
N ILE A 84 21.39 6.03 -30.67
CA ILE A 84 21.85 5.13 -31.73
C ILE A 84 21.60 5.88 -33.03
N ILE A 85 22.68 6.28 -33.70
CA ILE A 85 22.71 6.47 -35.14
C ILE A 85 24.03 5.85 -35.61
N GLU A 86 23.94 4.59 -36.03
CA GLU A 86 24.92 3.99 -36.92
C GLU A 86 24.64 4.43 -38.37
N LEU A 87 25.74 4.70 -39.08
CA LEU A 87 25.99 4.59 -40.53
C LEU A 87 25.33 5.55 -41.52
N GLY A 88 26.18 6.21 -42.32
CA GLY A 88 25.80 6.80 -43.60
C GLY A 88 26.87 7.67 -44.28
N ASN A 89 27.83 6.99 -44.92
CA ASN A 89 28.80 7.44 -45.94
C ASN A 89 30.15 8.04 -45.52
#